data_AF-A0A7C7ZTF7-F1
#
_entry.id   AF-A0A7C7ZTF7-F1
#
_cell.length_a   1.000
_cell.length_b   1.000
_cell.length_c   1.000
_cell.angle_alpha   90.00
_cell.angle_beta   90.00
_cell.angle_gamma   90.00
#
_symmetry.space_group_name_H-M   'P 1'
#
loop_
_entity.id
_entity.type
_entity.pdbx_description
1 polymer ?
#
loop_
_entity_poly.entity_id
_entity_poly.type
_entity_poly.pdbx_seq_one_letter_code
_entity_poly.pdbx_strand_id
1 'polypeptide(L)'
;MKRIFLLLLVSILISCSSTSGTTSSSSSKLTISPAALTLIDVIVGKFPGVKVIGSNTTYSTPKIIIRGGSMSMNNQAYAVYDVDGILYTDCPTFIDPQQVKSITILRSLAATNRYGGVARGGAIVIRLKANN
;
A
#
# COMPACT_ATOMS: atom_id res chain seq x y z
N MET A 1 -47.97 46.82 -13.65
CA MET A 1 -48.08 45.52 -14.36
C MET A 1 -47.53 44.42 -13.46
N LYS A 2 -48.43 43.51 -13.02
CA LYS A 2 -48.22 42.08 -12.67
C LYS A 2 -46.91 41.74 -11.92
N ARG A 3 -46.95 41.62 -10.58
CA ARG A 3 -47.12 40.34 -9.86
C ARG A 3 -46.39 39.17 -10.53
N ILE A 4 -45.22 38.79 -10.01
CA ILE A 4 -44.72 37.41 -9.97
C ILE A 4 -43.61 37.37 -8.88
N PHE A 5 -43.93 36.81 -7.71
CA PHE A 5 -43.57 35.45 -7.27
C PHE A 5 -42.20 35.46 -6.56
N LEU A 6 -42.09 35.86 -5.29
CA LEU A 6 -42.25 35.01 -4.08
C LEU A 6 -42.14 33.50 -4.37
N LEU A 7 -41.18 32.83 -3.69
CA LEU A 7 -40.76 31.40 -3.76
C LEU A 7 -39.47 31.24 -4.56
N LEU A 8 -38.32 30.80 -4.05
CA LEU A 8 -37.97 29.93 -2.91
C LEU A 8 -36.64 30.46 -2.33
N LEU A 9 -36.54 30.79 -1.04
CA LEU A 9 -36.20 29.87 0.04
C LEU A 9 -35.08 28.86 -0.30
N VAL A 10 -34.04 28.89 0.52
CA VAL A 10 -32.98 27.89 0.69
C VAL A 10 -31.75 28.08 -0.21
N SER A 11 -30.92 29.07 0.15
CA SER A 11 -29.47 28.95 0.01
C SER A 11 -28.99 27.78 0.87
N ILE A 12 -29.03 26.58 0.29
CA ILE A 12 -28.45 25.37 0.87
C ILE A 12 -26.94 25.64 1.01
N LEU A 13 -26.49 25.78 2.26
CA LEU A 13 -25.09 25.65 2.64
C LEU A 13 -24.68 24.19 2.37
N ILE A 14 -24.22 23.90 1.15
CA ILE A 14 -23.46 22.68 0.88
C ILE A 14 -22.12 22.84 1.59
N SER A 15 -22.09 22.45 2.87
CA SER A 15 -20.85 22.03 3.52
C SER A 15 -20.39 20.77 2.81
N CYS A 16 -19.48 20.91 1.85
CA CYS A 16 -18.77 19.76 1.29
C CYS A 16 -17.64 19.39 2.25
N SER A 17 -17.97 18.67 3.32
CA SER A 17 -16.99 17.94 4.11
C SER A 17 -16.50 16.75 3.28
N SER A 18 -15.65 17.02 2.29
CA SER A 18 -14.90 15.96 1.61
C SER A 18 -13.78 15.50 2.55
N THR A 19 -14.14 14.77 3.60
CA THR A 19 -13.19 13.88 4.27
C THR A 19 -12.91 12.74 3.32
N SER A 20 -12.06 12.99 2.32
CA SER A 20 -11.45 11.94 1.51
C SER A 20 -10.37 11.23 2.32
N GLY A 21 -10.78 10.61 3.44
CA GLY A 21 -10.01 9.60 4.13
C GLY A 21 -10.07 8.30 3.32
N THR A 22 -9.36 8.24 2.20
CA THR A 22 -9.12 6.97 1.51
C THR A 22 -8.01 6.20 2.24
N THR A 23 -8.28 5.80 3.49
CA THR A 23 -7.60 4.67 4.11
C THR A 23 -8.10 3.40 3.43
N SER A 24 -7.66 3.17 2.20
CA SER A 24 -7.88 1.90 1.51
C SER A 24 -6.80 0.90 1.95
N SER A 25 -6.72 0.66 3.26
CA SER A 25 -6.02 -0.48 3.83
C SER A 25 -6.84 -1.73 3.51
N SER A 26 -6.58 -2.32 2.33
CA SER A 26 -7.06 -3.68 2.05
C SER A 26 -6.32 -4.63 2.97
N SER A 27 -6.82 -4.80 4.20
CA SER A 27 -6.46 -5.90 5.07
C SER A 27 -7.17 -7.16 4.56
N SER A 28 -6.69 -7.71 3.44
CA SER A 28 -7.07 -9.07 3.10
C SER A 28 -6.47 -9.97 4.19
N LYS A 29 -7.33 -10.70 4.90
CA LYS A 29 -6.90 -11.79 5.77
C LYS A 29 -6.21 -12.82 4.87
N LEU A 30 -4.91 -12.67 4.69
CA LEU A 30 -4.11 -13.50 3.80
C LEU A 30 -4.03 -14.92 4.38
N THR A 31 -4.63 -15.87 3.69
CA THR A 31 -4.22 -17.27 3.82
C THR A 31 -2.87 -17.38 3.11
N ILE A 32 -1.79 -17.43 3.89
CA ILE A 32 -0.46 -17.70 3.39
C ILE A 32 -0.49 -19.14 2.90
N SER A 33 -0.17 -19.34 1.62
CA SER A 33 -0.09 -20.70 1.05
C SER A 33 1.07 -21.43 1.74
N PRO A 34 0.89 -22.68 2.20
CA PRO A 34 1.98 -23.48 2.75
C PRO A 34 3.17 -23.66 1.79
N ALA A 35 2.93 -23.46 0.48
CA ALA A 35 3.94 -23.57 -0.58
C ALA A 35 4.74 -22.28 -0.85
N ALA A 36 4.44 -21.17 -0.15
CA ALA A 36 5.23 -19.95 -0.32
C ALA A 36 6.59 -20.12 0.36
N LEU A 37 7.67 -20.09 -0.44
CA LEU A 37 9.04 -20.19 0.05
C LEU A 37 9.61 -18.80 0.38
N THR A 38 9.10 -17.76 -0.28
CA THR A 38 9.55 -16.38 -0.07
C THR A 38 8.38 -15.42 0.16
N LEU A 39 8.66 -14.28 0.81
CA LEU A 39 7.67 -13.21 1.01
C LEU A 39 7.05 -12.70 -0.29
N ILE A 40 7.83 -12.73 -1.37
CA ILE A 40 7.41 -12.25 -2.68
C ILE A 40 6.30 -13.14 -3.24
N ASP A 41 6.41 -14.45 -3.09
CA ASP A 41 5.39 -15.40 -3.55
C ASP A 41 4.04 -15.18 -2.84
N VAL A 42 4.09 -14.70 -1.59
CA VAL A 42 2.88 -14.32 -0.85
C VAL A 42 2.26 -13.03 -1.38
N ILE A 43 3.07 -12.08 -1.85
CA ILE A 43 2.60 -10.75 -2.25
C ILE A 43 2.13 -10.75 -3.72
N VAL A 44 2.77 -11.54 -4.59
CA VAL A 44 2.44 -11.62 -6.03
C VAL A 44 0.99 -12.03 -6.23
N GLY A 45 0.23 -11.22 -6.97
CA GLY A 45 -1.16 -11.53 -7.36
C GLY A 45 -2.19 -11.46 -6.23
N LYS A 46 -1.79 -11.33 -4.97
CA LYS A 46 -2.73 -11.23 -3.83
C LYS A 46 -3.21 -9.79 -3.58
N PHE A 47 -2.49 -8.79 -4.06
CA PHE A 47 -2.83 -7.39 -3.88
C PHE A 47 -3.03 -6.68 -5.22
N PRO A 48 -4.17 -6.00 -5.42
CA PRO A 48 -4.44 -5.30 -6.68
C PRO A 48 -3.49 -4.11 -6.84
N GLY A 49 -2.93 -3.97 -8.05
CA GLY A 49 -2.01 -2.89 -8.39
C GLY A 49 -0.60 -3.07 -7.82
N VAL A 50 -0.25 -4.26 -7.32
CA VAL A 50 1.11 -4.61 -6.92
C VAL A 50 1.76 -5.43 -8.04
N LYS A 51 2.92 -4.96 -8.53
CA LYS A 51 3.73 -5.62 -9.54
C LYS A 51 5.11 -5.89 -8.98
N VAL A 52 5.60 -7.10 -9.16
CA VAL A 52 6.98 -7.47 -8.82
C VAL A 52 7.86 -7.32 -10.06
N ILE A 53 9.04 -6.73 -9.88
CA ILE A 53 10.04 -6.53 -10.92
C ILE A 53 11.35 -7.13 -10.46
N GLY A 54 12.04 -7.80 -11.39
CA GLY A 54 13.26 -8.55 -11.11
C GLY A 54 12.98 -10.03 -10.88
N SER A 55 14.06 -10.81 -10.89
CA SER A 55 14.00 -12.24 -10.66
C SER A 55 14.23 -12.54 -9.17
N ASN A 56 13.58 -13.58 -8.66
CA ASN A 56 13.80 -14.12 -7.32
C ASN A 56 14.98 -15.11 -7.37
N THR A 57 16.19 -14.58 -7.57
CA THR A 57 17.43 -15.38 -7.61
C THR A 57 18.39 -14.90 -6.53
N THR A 58 19.33 -15.77 -6.13
CA THR A 58 20.30 -15.52 -5.04
C THR A 58 21.08 -14.19 -5.18
N TYR A 59 21.20 -13.65 -6.40
CA TYR A 59 21.98 -12.44 -6.70
C TYR A 59 21.12 -11.22 -7.04
N SER A 60 19.79 -11.33 -7.04
CA SER A 60 18.88 -10.25 -7.40
C SER A 60 17.74 -10.17 -6.38
N THR A 61 17.66 -9.03 -5.68
CA THR A 61 16.51 -8.76 -4.81
C THR A 61 15.34 -8.25 -5.66
N PRO A 62 14.21 -8.97 -5.70
CA PRO A 62 13.03 -8.49 -6.40
C PRO A 62 12.53 -7.19 -5.76
N LYS A 63 12.17 -6.23 -6.60
CA LYS A 63 11.62 -4.94 -6.17
C LYS A 63 10.13 -4.90 -6.46
N ILE A 64 9.38 -4.24 -5.59
CA ILE A 64 7.93 -4.15 -5.71
C ILE A 64 7.55 -2.75 -6.17
N ILE A 65 6.64 -2.69 -7.12
CA ILE A 65 6.02 -1.49 -7.63
C ILE A 65 4.54 -1.50 -7.27
N ILE A 66 4.08 -0.41 -6.68
CA ILE A 66 2.67 -0.21 -6.34
C ILE A 66 2.10 0.85 -7.30
N ARG A 67 0.95 0.54 -7.93
CA ARG A 67 0.21 1.40 -8.87
C ARG A 67 1.01 1.85 -10.10
N GLY A 68 1.73 0.92 -10.73
CA GLY A 68 2.45 1.20 -11.98
C GLY A 68 3.79 1.91 -11.84
N GLY A 69 4.15 2.31 -10.61
CA GLY A 69 5.42 2.97 -10.33
C GLY A 69 5.32 4.43 -10.69
N SER A 70 5.81 5.29 -9.80
CA SER A 70 5.93 6.70 -10.09
C SER A 70 7.38 7.01 -10.44
N MET A 71 7.56 7.97 -11.35
CA MET A 71 8.83 8.53 -11.83
C MET A 71 9.52 7.66 -12.88
N SER A 72 9.59 8.18 -14.12
CA SER A 72 10.46 7.85 -15.27
C SER A 72 11.05 6.42 -15.38
N MET A 73 11.13 5.88 -16.61
CA MET A 73 11.81 4.60 -16.91
C MET A 73 13.21 4.47 -16.26
N ASN A 74 13.89 5.59 -16.01
CA ASN A 74 15.23 5.64 -15.40
C ASN A 74 15.27 5.84 -13.87
N ASN A 75 14.17 6.20 -13.18
CA ASN A 75 14.21 6.48 -11.75
C ASN A 75 12.92 6.04 -11.04
N GLN A 76 12.65 4.75 -11.09
CA GLN A 76 11.38 4.22 -10.63
C GLN A 76 11.26 4.18 -9.10
N ALA A 77 10.13 4.66 -8.59
CA ALA A 77 9.82 4.60 -7.17
C ALA A 77 9.39 3.18 -6.76
N TYR A 78 10.26 2.48 -6.05
CA TYR A 78 9.97 1.17 -5.46
C TYR A 78 9.30 1.31 -4.08
N ALA A 79 8.54 0.29 -3.71
CA ALA A 79 7.98 0.18 -2.38
C ALA A 79 9.07 -0.21 -1.36
N VAL A 80 8.94 0.33 -0.15
CA VAL A 80 9.76 -0.04 1.00
C VAL A 80 9.04 -1.09 1.86
N TYR A 81 9.79 -1.79 2.71
CA TYR A 81 9.27 -2.83 3.60
C TYR A 81 9.38 -2.35 5.05
N ASP A 82 8.28 -2.39 5.80
CA ASP A 82 8.29 -2.17 7.24
C ASP A 82 8.06 -3.54 7.91
N VAL A 83 9.06 -4.05 8.60
CA VAL A 83 9.00 -5.30 9.35
C VAL A 83 8.98 -4.97 10.82
N ASP A 84 7.84 -5.18 11.46
CA ASP A 84 7.63 -4.91 12.89
C ASP A 84 8.11 -3.53 13.38
N GLY A 85 8.04 -2.51 12.52
CA GLY A 85 8.44 -1.13 12.82
C GLY A 85 9.82 -0.74 12.29
N ILE A 86 10.57 -1.68 11.71
CA ILE A 86 11.90 -1.44 11.13
C ILE A 86 11.76 -1.32 9.61
N LEU A 87 12.29 -0.23 9.06
CA LEU A 87 12.19 0.08 7.64
C LEU A 87 13.37 -0.50 6.85
N TYR A 88 13.05 -1.18 5.75
CA TYR A 88 13.99 -1.78 4.80
C TYR A 88 13.67 -1.31 3.38
N THR A 89 14.69 -1.00 2.59
CA THR A 89 14.54 -0.59 1.18
C THR A 89 14.47 -1.77 0.23
N ASP A 90 15.05 -2.90 0.62
CA ASP A 90 15.11 -4.12 -0.17
C ASP A 90 14.31 -5.23 0.53
N CYS A 91 13.94 -6.26 -0.24
CA CYS A 91 13.12 -7.34 0.27
C CYS A 91 13.86 -8.10 1.39
N PRO A 92 13.28 -8.22 2.59
CA PRO A 92 13.88 -8.97 3.68
C PRO A 92 13.79 -10.48 3.39
N THR A 93 14.89 -11.08 2.95
CA THR A 93 14.98 -12.52 2.61
C THR A 93 15.09 -13.44 3.82
N PHE A 94 15.42 -12.87 4.99
CA PHE A 94 15.56 -13.60 6.25
C PHE A 94 14.23 -13.93 6.93
N ILE A 95 13.11 -13.40 6.41
CA ILE A 95 11.79 -13.62 7.00
C ILE A 95 11.14 -14.83 6.36
N ASP A 96 10.79 -15.80 7.20
CA ASP A 96 9.96 -16.92 6.80
C ASP A 96 8.50 -16.46 6.60
N PRO A 97 7.89 -16.66 5.41
CA PRO A 97 6.48 -16.35 5.19
C PRO A 97 5.53 -17.04 6.17
N GLN A 98 5.89 -18.20 6.74
CA GLN A 98 5.05 -18.87 7.74
C GLN A 98 5.00 -18.13 9.08
N GLN A 99 5.99 -17.30 9.39
CA GLN A 99 6.04 -16.47 10.59
C GLN A 99 5.30 -15.13 10.42
N VAL A 100 4.82 -14.83 9.21
CA VAL A 100 4.05 -13.61 8.96
C VAL A 100 2.64 -13.75 9.55
N LYS A 101 2.26 -12.78 10.38
CA LYS A 101 0.91 -12.63 10.94
C LYS A 101 -0.01 -11.87 10.00
N SER A 102 0.48 -10.76 9.44
CA SER A 102 -0.27 -9.96 8.47
C SER A 102 0.63 -9.16 7.55
N ILE A 103 0.15 -8.89 6.34
CA ILE A 103 0.79 -7.99 5.38
C ILE A 103 -0.23 -6.92 5.02
N THR A 104 0.18 -5.65 5.12
CA THR A 104 -0.63 -4.49 4.74
C THR A 104 0.12 -3.68 3.71
N ILE A 105 -0.50 -3.41 2.57
CA ILE A 105 0.08 -2.59 1.51
C ILE A 105 -0.44 -1.16 1.63
N LEU A 106 0.49 -0.24 1.88
CA LEU A 106 0.25 1.20 1.90
C LEU A 106 0.47 1.75 0.48
N ARG A 107 -0.65 2.06 -0.19
CA ARG A 107 -0.68 2.36 -1.63
C ARG A 107 -0.62 3.83 -2.00
N SER A 108 -0.76 4.75 -1.04
CA SER A 108 -0.84 6.19 -1.28
C SER A 108 0.19 6.93 -0.43
N LEU A 109 0.62 8.11 -0.91
CA LEU A 109 1.51 9.00 -0.17
C LEU A 109 0.94 9.34 1.22
N ALA A 110 -0.37 9.60 1.30
CA ALA A 110 -1.03 9.87 2.58
C ALA A 110 -0.88 8.71 3.58
N ALA A 111 -0.92 7.46 3.11
CA ALA A 111 -0.73 6.29 3.94
C ALA A 111 0.74 6.09 4.36
N THR A 112 1.69 6.58 3.57
CA THR A 112 3.13 6.45 3.84
C THR A 112 3.79 7.69 4.45
N ASN A 113 3.01 8.72 4.81
CA ASN A 113 3.51 9.95 5.43
C ASN A 113 4.45 9.69 6.62
N ARG A 114 4.18 8.66 7.43
CA ARG A 114 5.00 8.30 8.59
C ARG A 114 6.42 7.83 8.22
N TYR A 115 6.61 7.29 7.02
CA TYR A 115 7.90 6.81 6.53
C TYR A 115 8.64 7.87 5.69
N GLY A 116 7.98 8.96 5.32
CA GLY A 116 8.58 10.06 4.58
C GLY A 116 8.94 9.74 3.12
N GLY A 117 9.86 10.51 2.55
CA GLY A 117 10.17 10.49 1.11
C GLY A 117 10.77 9.18 0.58
N VAL A 118 11.27 8.30 1.45
CA VAL A 118 11.76 6.96 1.07
C VAL A 118 10.61 6.04 0.66
N ALA A 119 9.42 6.21 1.23
CA ALA A 119 8.22 5.42 0.93
C ALA A 119 7.33 6.05 -0.16
N ARG A 120 7.94 6.84 -1.05
CA ARG A 120 7.23 7.51 -2.17
C ARG A 120 6.60 6.53 -3.16
N GLY A 121 7.17 5.32 -3.28
CA GLY A 121 6.64 4.23 -4.09
C GLY A 121 5.60 3.36 -3.36
N GLY A 122 5.23 3.74 -2.14
CA GLY A 122 4.40 2.94 -1.23
C GLY A 122 5.24 2.18 -0.20
N ALA A 123 4.56 1.48 0.71
CA ALA A 123 5.20 0.68 1.75
C ALA A 123 4.42 -0.62 2.01
N ILE A 124 5.16 -1.66 2.41
CA ILE A 124 4.66 -3.00 2.67
C ILE A 124 4.91 -3.28 4.14
N VAL A 125 3.87 -3.19 4.95
CA VAL A 125 3.94 -3.43 6.39
C VAL A 125 3.73 -4.91 6.66
N ILE A 126 4.76 -5.57 7.15
CA ILE A 126 4.79 -6.98 7.54
C ILE A 126 4.81 -7.02 9.06
N ARG A 127 3.84 -7.72 9.64
CA ARG A 127 3.83 -8.01 11.08
C ARG A 127 4.09 -9.48 11.29
N LEU A 128 5.04 -9.82 12.15
CA LEU A 128 5.34 -11.21 12.48
C LEU A 128 4.40 -11.71 13.58
N LYS A 129 4.32 -13.04 13.72
CA LYS A 129 3.65 -13.70 14.83
C LYS A 129 4.49 -13.47 16.09
N ALA A 130 3.84 -13.07 17.18
CA ALA A 130 4.47 -13.06 18.48
C ALA A 130 4.61 -14.52 18.95
N ASN A 131 5.83 -14.98 19.16
CA ASN A 131 6.09 -16.21 19.90
C ASN A 131 5.91 -15.87 21.38
N ASN A 132 4.85 -16.40 21.99
CA ASN A 132 4.65 -16.39 23.44
C ASN A 132 5.22 -17.68 24.03
#